data_AF-A0A5E4LQB4-F1
#
_entry.id   AF-A0A5E4LQB4-F1
#
_cell.length_a   1.000
_cell.length_b   1.000
_cell.length_c   1.000
_cell.angle_alpha   90.00
_cell.angle_beta   90.00
_cell.angle_gamma   90.00
#
_symmetry.space_group_name_H-M   'P 1'
#
loop_
_entity.id
_entity.type
_entity.pdbx_description
1 polymer ?
#
loop_
_entity_poly.entity_id
_entity_poly.type
_entity_poly.pdbx_seq_one_letter_code
_entity_poly.pdbx_strand_id
1 'polypeptide(L)' 'MPPEKGGAVVGRAKNLNELANLIKTAPLEAVLYHARGHHFAPWLEMLGERAAGSSLRALVLNDKTARVALLRAMRS' A
#
# COMPACT_ATOMS: atom_id res chain seq x y z
N MET A 1 21.73 -7.21 18.84
CA MET A 1 21.23 -6.29 17.80
C MET A 1 20.28 -5.31 18.47
N PRO A 2 20.42 -3.99 18.30
CA PRO A 2 19.45 -3.06 18.85
C PRO A 2 18.12 -3.19 18.08
N PRO A 3 16.98 -2.92 18.71
CA PRO A 3 15.69 -2.96 18.03
C PRO A 3 15.66 -1.87 16.96
N GLU A 4 15.39 -2.25 15.71
CA GLU A 4 15.02 -1.31 14.67
C GLU A 4 13.87 -0.44 15.20
N LYS A 5 13.94 0.88 15.02
CA LYS A 5 13.00 1.88 15.57
C LYS A 5 11.55 1.50 15.21
N GLY A 6 10.89 0.78 16.12
CA GLY A 6 9.64 0.08 15.88
C GLY A 6 8.46 1.03 15.73
N GLY A 7 8.03 1.28 14.51
CA GLY A 7 6.69 1.78 14.26
C GLY A 7 5.64 0.78 14.77
N ALA A 8 4.52 1.28 15.30
CA ALA A 8 3.41 0.42 15.70
C ALA A 8 2.75 -0.20 14.46
N VAL A 9 2.53 -1.52 14.49
CA VAL A 9 1.82 -2.22 13.42
C VAL A 9 0.35 -1.82 13.47
N VAL A 10 -0.13 -1.14 12.43
CA VAL A 10 -1.53 -0.67 12.31
C VAL A 10 -2.45 -1.67 11.60
N GLY A 11 -1.90 -2.75 11.03
CA GLY A 11 -2.65 -3.80 10.35
C GLY A 11 -1.76 -4.79 9.60
N ARG A 12 -2.34 -5.91 9.19
CA ARG A 12 -1.73 -6.90 8.29
C ARG A 12 -2.76 -7.30 7.24
N ALA A 13 -2.31 -7.49 6.00
CA ALA A 13 -3.12 -8.00 4.91
C ALA A 13 -2.48 -9.26 4.35
N LYS A 14 -3.30 -10.23 3.93
CA LYS A 14 -2.85 -11.43 3.21
C LYS A 14 -3.37 -11.52 1.77
N ASN A 15 -4.19 -10.56 1.35
CA ASN A 15 -4.79 -10.49 0.01
C ASN A 15 -5.15 -9.04 -0.35
N LEU A 16 -5.51 -8.83 -1.62
CA LEU A 16 -5.84 -7.52 -2.18
C LEU A 16 -7.04 -6.86 -1.48
N ASN A 17 -8.06 -7.63 -1.10
CA ASN A 17 -9.24 -7.11 -0.42
C ASN A 17 -8.92 -6.56 0.97
N GLU A 18 -8.09 -7.26 1.74
CA GLU A 18 -7.62 -6.82 3.05
C GLU A 18 -6.71 -5.60 2.94
N LEU A 19 -5.80 -5.58 1.94
CA LEU A 19 -4.98 -4.40 1.67
C LEU A 19 -5.85 -3.19 1.34
N ALA A 20 -6.86 -3.37 0.47
CA ALA A 20 -7.80 -2.31 0.13
C ALA A 20 -8.59 -1.81 1.33
N ASN A 21 -8.93 -2.69 2.28
CA ASN A 21 -9.57 -2.29 3.53
C ASN A 21 -8.62 -1.46 4.40
N LEU A 22 -7.36 -1.89 4.57
CA LEU A 22 -6.36 -1.13 5.33
C LEU A 22 -6.03 0.22 4.69
N ILE A 23 -5.99 0.32 3.36
CA ILE A 23 -5.83 1.60 2.65
C ILE A 23 -7.01 2.55 2.91
N LYS A 24 -8.19 2.06 3.30
CA LYS A 24 -9.33 2.91 3.71
C LYS A 24 -9.23 3.34 5.17
N THR A 25 -8.79 2.45 6.06
CA THR A 25 -8.98 2.61 7.52
C THR A 25 -7.71 2.93 8.30
N ALA A 26 -6.53 2.49 7.85
CA ALA A 26 -5.26 2.76 8.54
C ALA A 26 -4.92 4.26 8.51
N PRO A 27 -4.10 4.78 9.45
CA PRO A 27 -3.66 6.17 9.44
C PRO A 27 -3.06 6.61 8.09
N LEU A 28 -3.34 7.85 7.68
CA LEU A 28 -2.92 8.31 6.35
C LEU A 28 -1.40 8.31 6.22
N GLU A 29 -0.67 8.69 7.29
CA GLU A 29 0.80 8.66 7.27
C GLU A 29 1.36 7.26 7.03
N ALA A 30 0.74 6.21 7.58
CA ALA A 30 1.15 4.83 7.35
C ALA A 30 0.93 4.42 5.89
N VAL A 31 -0.22 4.80 5.31
CA VAL A 31 -0.51 4.54 3.90
C VAL A 31 0.50 5.26 2.99
N LEU A 32 0.78 6.54 3.26
CA LEU A 32 1.73 7.33 2.49
C LEU A 32 3.17 6.81 2.63
N TYR A 33 3.56 6.37 3.82
CA TYR A 33 4.88 5.75 4.05
C TYR A 33 5.10 4.56 3.11
N HIS A 34 4.16 3.61 3.07
CA HIS A 34 4.27 2.44 2.19
C HIS A 34 4.10 2.78 0.71
N ALA A 35 3.23 3.73 0.38
CA ALA A 35 3.00 4.14 -1.01
C ALA A 35 4.23 4.83 -1.60
N ARG A 36 4.84 5.78 -0.87
CA ARG A 36 6.06 6.49 -1.28
C ARG A 36 7.30 5.60 -1.28
N GLY A 37 7.36 4.64 -0.36
CA GLY A 37 8.40 3.60 -0.37
C GLY A 37 8.22 2.55 -1.47
N HIS A 38 7.17 2.66 -2.30
CA HIS A 38 6.82 1.67 -3.32
C HIS A 38 6.68 0.23 -2.75
N HIS A 39 6.27 0.09 -1.48
CA HIS A 39 6.23 -1.21 -0.80
C HIS A 39 5.06 -2.10 -1.26
N PHE A 40 3.96 -1.51 -1.75
CA PHE A 40 2.80 -2.28 -2.17
C PHE A 40 3.03 -3.08 -3.46
N ALA A 41 3.72 -2.51 -4.45
CA ALA A 41 3.95 -3.16 -5.73
C ALA A 41 4.70 -4.50 -5.65
N PRO A 42 5.89 -4.59 -5.00
CA PRO A 42 6.60 -5.87 -4.89
C PRO A 42 5.81 -6.90 -4.06
N TRP A 43 5.06 -6.46 -3.04
CA TRP A 43 4.19 -7.35 -2.28
C TRP A 43 3.05 -7.92 -3.14
N LEU A 44 2.40 -7.09 -3.97
CA LEU A 44 1.37 -7.54 -4.90
C LEU A 44 1.93 -8.49 -5.97
N GLU A 45 3.11 -8.19 -6.52
CA GLU A 45 3.78 -9.08 -7.48
C GLU A 45 4.06 -10.46 -6.87
N MET A 46 4.49 -10.52 -5.61
CA MET A 46 4.70 -11.78 -4.88
C MET A 46 3.41 -12.58 -4.71
N LEU A 47 2.25 -11.92 -4.60
CA LEU A 47 0.94 -12.57 -4.55
C LEU A 47 0.39 -12.98 -5.93
N GLY A 48 1.11 -12.66 -7.03
CA GLY A 48 0.65 -12.89 -8.40
C GLY A 48 -0.19 -11.76 -8.98
N GLU A 49 -0.44 -10.68 -8.23
CA GLU A 49 -1.26 -9.52 -8.61
C GLU A 49 -0.46 -8.53 -9.47
N ARG A 50 0.12 -9.01 -10.58
CA ARG A 50 1.07 -8.25 -11.40
C ARG A 50 0.46 -6.98 -12.01
N ALA A 51 -0.79 -7.02 -12.44
CA ALA A 51 -1.48 -5.86 -13.03
C ALA A 51 -1.67 -4.73 -12.00
N ALA A 52 -2.11 -5.07 -10.79
CA ALA A 52 -2.23 -4.13 -9.69
C ALA A 52 -0.86 -3.60 -9.24
N GLY A 53 0.16 -4.47 -9.15
CA GLY A 53 1.53 -4.07 -8.85
C GLY A 53 2.10 -3.07 -9.86
N SER A 54 1.91 -3.31 -11.16
CA SER A 54 2.32 -2.40 -12.23
C SER A 54 1.57 -1.06 -12.17
N SER A 55 0.26 -1.10 -11.98
CA SER A 55 -0.58 0.10 -11.82
C SER A 55 -0.13 0.97 -10.64
N LEU A 56 0.28 0.35 -9.52
CA LEU A 56 0.79 1.08 -8.36
C LEU A 56 2.18 1.68 -8.58
N ARG A 57 3.06 1.04 -9.36
CA ARG A 57 4.38 1.62 -9.70
C ARG A 57 4.26 2.87 -10.54
N ALA A 58 3.31 2.90 -11.47
CA ALA A 58 3.09 4.03 -12.36
C ALA A 58 2.33 5.21 -11.70
N LEU A 59 1.87 5.04 -10.45
CA LEU A 59 1.01 6.00 -9.80
C LEU A 59 1.77 7.25 -9.34
N VAL A 60 1.32 8.42 -9.80
CA VAL A 60 1.76 9.70 -9.24
C VAL A 60 0.90 10.02 -8.02
N LEU A 61 1.54 10.07 -6.84
CA LEU A 61 0.84 10.28 -5.58
C LEU A 61 0.68 11.76 -5.25
N ASN A 62 -0.53 12.12 -4.82
CA ASN A 62 -0.85 13.38 -4.17
C ASN A 62 -1.50 13.06 -2.82
N ASP A 63 -0.99 13.63 -1.73
CA ASP A 63 -1.42 13.29 -0.37
C ASP A 63 -2.92 13.43 -0.15
N LYS A 64 -3.55 14.44 -0.77
CA LYS A 64 -4.99 14.70 -0.64
C LYS A 64 -5.83 13.63 -1.34
N THR A 65 -5.30 12.98 -2.37
CA THR A 65 -6.03 11.99 -3.19
C THR A 65 -5.44 10.58 -3.10
N ALA A 66 -4.41 10.37 -2.27
CA ALA A 66 -3.62 9.14 -2.23
C ALA A 66 -4.47 7.89 -2.02
N ARG A 67 -5.40 7.90 -1.06
CA ARG A 67 -6.28 6.73 -0.83
C ARG A 67 -7.11 6.38 -2.06
N VAL A 68 -7.73 7.38 -2.69
CA VAL A 68 -8.58 7.18 -3.87
C VAL A 68 -7.74 6.67 -5.04
N ALA A 69 -6.55 7.24 -5.25
CA ALA A 69 -5.63 6.85 -6.29
C ALA A 69 -5.16 5.39 -6.13
N LEU A 70 -4.73 5.02 -4.92
CA LEU A 70 -4.32 3.65 -4.59
C LEU A 70 -5.48 2.65 -4.78
N LEU A 71 -6.67 2.97 -4.27
CA LEU A 71 -7.85 2.11 -4.40
C LEU A 71 -8.32 1.92 -5.84
N ARG A 72 -8.08 2.89 -6.72
CA ARG A 72 -8.36 2.78 -8.16
C ARG A 72 -7.34 1.88 -8.84
N ALA A 73 -6.05 2.07 -8.53
CA ALA A 73 -4.96 1.27 -9.12
C ALA A 73 -5.02 -0.22 -8.76
N MET A 74 -5.66 -0.58 -7.65
CA MET A 74 -5.88 -1.97 -7.24
C MET A 74 -7.12 -2.64 -7.87
N ARG A 75 -7.93 -1.91 -8.65
CA ARG A 75 -9.09 -2.48 -9.36
C ARG A 75 -8.79 -2.82 -10.82
N SER A 76 -7.56 -2.56 -11.26
CA SER A 76 -7.06 -2.75 -12.62
C SER A 76 -6.74 -4.21 -12.93
#